data_AF-A0ABC9QVW2-F1
#
_entry.id   AF-A0ABC9QVW2-F1
#
_cell.length_a   1.000
_cell.length_b   1.000
_cell.length_c   1.000
_cell.angle_alpha   90.00
_cell.angle_beta   90.00
_cell.angle_gamma   90.00
#
_symmetry.space_group_name_H-M   'P 1'
#
loop_
_entity.id
_entity.type
_entity.pdbx_description
1 polymer ?
#
loop_
_entity_poly.entity_id
_entity_poly.type
_entity_poly.pdbx_seq_one_letter_code
_entity_poly.pdbx_strand_id
1 'polypeptide(L)'
;MYDYSLFPNRIILCVDLRSFYASVSCIKRGLDPRYTKLAVVGDVNRSGSIVLAATPPLKALGVKKMARLYEVPKRPDILIVNPIMHAYIKCSNYITKLALQYVAPEEFHQYSIDEFFMDMTASLHLFADNPHEFALKLKNEIYARTRIECTIGIGPNLLLSKVAMRLLKINLYINKKCIVATSNN
;
A
#
# COMPACT_ATOMS: atom_id res chain seq x y z
N MET A 1 -5.10 -14.14 -34.99
CA MET A 1 -5.35 -13.05 -34.03
C MET A 1 -5.88 -13.69 -32.76
N TYR A 2 -5.30 -13.42 -31.60
CA TYR A 2 -5.74 -14.03 -30.34
C TYR A 2 -7.08 -13.42 -29.89
N ASP A 3 -8.05 -14.26 -29.54
CA ASP A 3 -9.33 -13.83 -28.97
C ASP A 3 -9.21 -13.73 -27.44
N TYR A 4 -9.21 -12.49 -26.95
CA TYR A 4 -9.07 -12.21 -25.52
C TYR A 4 -10.40 -12.35 -24.74
N SER A 5 -11.54 -12.53 -25.43
CA SER A 5 -12.84 -12.73 -24.78
C SER A 5 -12.98 -14.09 -24.09
N LEU A 6 -12.15 -15.06 -24.49
CA LEU A 6 -12.11 -16.42 -23.93
C LEU A 6 -11.39 -16.49 -22.58
N PHE A 7 -10.67 -15.44 -22.18
CA PHE A 7 -9.97 -15.42 -20.89
C PHE A 7 -10.93 -15.03 -19.77
N PRO A 8 -10.83 -15.67 -18.59
CA PRO A 8 -11.72 -15.38 -17.47
C PRO A 8 -11.55 -13.93 -17.01
N ASN A 9 -12.66 -13.18 -17.05
CA ASN A 9 -12.73 -11.82 -16.58
C ASN A 9 -12.97 -11.80 -15.07
N ARG A 10 -11.87 -11.89 -14.31
CA ARG A 10 -11.91 -11.94 -12.84
C ARG A 10 -11.94 -10.55 -12.24
N ILE A 11 -12.20 -10.46 -10.94
CA ILE A 11 -12.15 -9.21 -10.19
C ILE A 11 -10.98 -9.32 -9.21
N ILE A 12 -9.77 -9.03 -9.70
CA ILE A 12 -8.57 -9.10 -8.88
C ILE A 12 -8.26 -7.72 -8.29
N LEU A 13 -8.15 -7.66 -6.97
CA LEU A 13 -7.67 -6.50 -6.24
C LEU A 13 -6.20 -6.70 -5.88
N CYS A 14 -5.35 -5.75 -6.25
CA CYS A 14 -3.97 -5.64 -5.81
C CYS A 14 -3.89 -4.53 -4.76
N VAL A 15 -3.57 -4.86 -3.51
CA VAL A 15 -3.53 -3.94 -2.38
C VAL A 15 -2.10 -3.74 -1.92
N ASP A 16 -1.65 -2.49 -1.86
CA ASP A 16 -0.30 -2.12 -1.40
C ASP A 16 -0.37 -1.02 -0.33
N LEU A 17 0.30 -1.25 0.79
CA LEU A 17 0.33 -0.36 1.95
C LEU A 17 1.37 0.75 1.76
N ARG A 18 0.92 2.01 1.86
CA ARG A 18 1.71 3.19 1.56
C ARG A 18 2.84 3.38 2.58
N SER A 19 4.09 3.34 2.08
CA SER A 19 5.29 3.59 2.88
C SER A 19 5.37 2.75 4.15
N PHE A 20 4.97 1.47 4.05
CA PHE A 20 4.61 0.60 5.17
C PHE A 20 5.53 0.67 6.40
N TYR A 21 6.84 0.42 6.27
CA TYR A 21 7.75 0.45 7.43
C TYR A 21 7.81 1.83 8.11
N ALA A 22 7.81 2.90 7.32
CA ALA A 22 7.79 4.26 7.86
C ALA A 22 6.45 4.59 8.53
N SER A 23 5.34 4.15 7.93
CA SER A 23 4.00 4.33 8.48
C SER A 23 3.84 3.62 9.83
N VAL A 24 4.20 2.34 9.92
CA VAL A 24 4.15 1.58 11.18
C VAL A 24 5.10 2.20 12.22
N SER A 25 6.29 2.64 11.82
CA SER A 25 7.24 3.30 12.72
C SER A 25 6.74 4.63 13.28
N CYS A 26 6.01 5.42 12.48
CA CYS A 26 5.32 6.64 12.93
C CYS A 26 4.23 6.29 13.95
N ILE A 27 3.34 5.38 13.59
CA ILE A 27 2.19 5.00 14.43
C ILE A 27 2.65 4.45 15.78
N LYS A 28 3.70 3.60 15.78
CA LYS A 28 4.28 3.05 17.02
C LYS A 28 4.83 4.13 17.95
N ARG A 29 5.16 5.31 17.43
CA ARG A 29 5.65 6.48 18.16
C ARG A 29 4.55 7.51 18.46
N GLY A 30 3.29 7.20 18.17
CA GLY A 30 2.17 8.15 18.34
C GLY A 30 2.16 9.29 17.32
N LEU A 31 2.83 9.12 16.18
CA LEU A 31 2.96 10.12 15.13
C LEU A 31 2.08 9.77 13.92
N ASP A 32 1.56 10.78 13.23
CA ASP A 32 0.80 10.60 11.98
C ASP A 32 1.77 10.56 10.77
N PRO A 33 1.82 9.46 10.01
CA PRO A 33 2.70 9.33 8.84
C PRO A 33 2.36 10.28 7.68
N ARG A 34 1.19 10.92 7.68
CA ARG A 34 0.80 11.93 6.67
C ARG A 34 1.54 13.24 6.84
N TYR A 35 1.93 13.58 8.07
CA TYR A 35 2.53 14.88 8.39
C TYR A 35 3.97 14.77 8.88
N THR A 36 4.36 13.60 9.40
CA THR A 36 5.70 13.36 9.95
C THR A 36 6.71 13.10 8.83
N LYS A 37 7.91 13.68 8.93
CA LYS A 37 9.06 13.35 8.08
C LYS A 37 9.89 12.28 8.78
N LEU A 38 9.70 11.01 8.43
CA LEU A 38 10.42 9.89 9.02
C LEU A 38 11.04 8.98 7.95
N ALA A 39 12.30 8.61 8.16
CA ALA A 39 13.02 7.58 7.42
C ALA A 39 13.30 6.37 8.32
N VAL A 40 13.00 5.17 7.83
CA VAL A 40 13.50 3.92 8.39
C VAL A 40 14.77 3.55 7.64
N VAL A 41 15.87 3.42 8.36
CA VAL A 41 17.19 3.13 7.81
C VAL A 41 17.68 1.82 8.40
N GLY A 42 18.32 0.97 7.59
CA GLY A 42 18.74 -0.37 8.03
C GLY A 42 19.66 -0.36 9.25
N ASP A 43 20.53 0.64 9.33
CA ASP A 43 21.39 0.92 10.48
C ASP A 43 21.70 2.43 10.51
N VAL A 44 21.19 3.13 11.53
CA VAL A 44 21.40 4.58 11.70
C VAL A 44 22.84 4.97 12.00
N ASN A 45 23.68 4.04 12.47
CA ASN A 45 25.08 4.32 12.81
C ASN A 45 26.00 4.25 11.58
N ARG A 46 25.50 3.70 10.46
CA ARG A 46 26.27 3.55 9.22
C ARG A 46 25.78 4.56 8.19
N SER A 47 26.58 5.57 7.89
CA SER A 47 26.25 6.64 6.92
C SER A 47 25.86 6.11 5.53
N GLY A 48 26.48 5.01 5.08
CA GLY A 48 26.16 4.32 3.82
C GLY A 48 24.96 3.37 3.88
N SER A 49 24.25 3.32 5.01
CA SER A 49 23.07 2.45 5.17
C SER A 49 21.93 2.91 4.28
N ILE A 50 21.11 1.94 3.86
CA ILE A 50 20.00 2.18 2.94
C ILE A 50 18.76 2.65 3.69
N VAL A 51 18.06 3.64 3.14
CA VAL A 51 16.72 4.03 3.54
C VAL A 51 15.75 2.96 3.04
N LEU A 52 15.23 2.16 3.97
CA LEU A 52 14.28 1.08 3.70
C LEU A 52 12.91 1.63 3.33
N ALA A 53 12.46 2.67 4.03
CA ALA A 53 11.22 3.37 3.75
C ALA A 53 11.28 4.81 4.23
N ALA A 54 10.51 5.69 3.57
CA ALA A 54 10.34 7.07 3.96
C ALA A 54 8.86 7.46 3.86
N THR A 55 8.39 8.25 4.82
CA THR A 55 7.05 8.84 4.82
C THR A 55 6.83 9.76 3.60
N PRO A 56 5.58 9.97 3.13
CA PRO A 56 5.31 10.87 2.01
C PRO A 56 5.88 12.29 2.15
N PRO A 57 5.79 12.98 3.31
CA PRO A 57 6.39 14.31 3.48
C PRO A 57 7.91 14.32 3.30
N LEU A 58 8.60 13.25 3.69
CA LEU A 58 10.05 13.13 3.49
C LEU A 58 10.40 12.85 2.02
N LYS A 59 9.63 12.00 1.34
CA LYS A 59 9.79 11.75 -0.10
C LYS A 59 9.57 13.03 -0.92
N ALA A 60 8.66 13.90 -0.49
CA ALA A 60 8.42 15.20 -1.13
C ALA A 60 9.64 16.14 -1.07
N LEU A 61 10.59 15.90 -0.15
CA LEU A 61 11.87 16.62 -0.10
C LEU A 61 12.92 16.05 -1.08
N GLY A 62 12.55 15.12 -1.96
CA GLY A 62 13.44 14.56 -2.97
C GLY A 62 14.18 13.29 -2.55
N VAL A 63 13.89 12.72 -1.37
CA VAL A 63 14.48 11.44 -0.93
C VAL A 63 13.99 10.32 -1.85
N LYS A 64 14.89 9.81 -2.69
CA LYS A 64 14.63 8.75 -3.67
C LYS A 64 14.45 7.38 -3.00
N LYS A 65 13.85 6.43 -3.73
CA LYS A 65 13.90 5.02 -3.35
C LYS A 65 15.35 4.57 -3.32
N MET A 66 15.70 3.73 -2.34
CA MET A 66 17.06 3.22 -2.13
C MET A 66 18.11 4.30 -1.84
N ALA A 67 17.68 5.51 -1.42
CA ALA A 67 18.60 6.54 -0.96
C ALA A 67 19.45 6.03 0.21
N ARG A 68 20.64 6.59 0.37
CA ARG A 68 21.53 6.35 1.51
C ARG A 68 21.25 7.33 2.62
N LEU A 69 21.60 6.95 3.85
CA LEU A 69 21.43 7.81 5.02
C LEU A 69 22.11 9.18 4.83
N TYR A 70 23.28 9.23 4.21
CA TYR A 70 23.96 10.50 3.92
C TYR A 70 23.23 11.40 2.90
N GLU A 71 22.32 10.85 2.09
CA GLU A 71 21.52 11.62 1.11
C GLU A 71 20.25 12.21 1.74
N VAL A 72 19.89 11.79 2.96
CA VAL A 72 18.75 12.34 3.69
C VAL A 72 19.14 13.73 4.22
N PRO A 73 18.34 14.79 3.96
CA PRO A 73 18.62 16.12 4.48
C PRO A 73 18.80 16.11 6.00
N LYS A 74 19.88 16.72 6.49
CA LYS A 74 20.12 16.87 7.92
C LYS A 74 19.31 18.04 8.44
N ARG A 75 18.10 17.76 8.93
CA ARG A 75 17.20 18.75 9.51
C ARG A 75 16.63 18.26 10.84
N PRO A 76 16.38 19.15 11.81
CA PRO A 76 15.86 18.76 13.12
C PRO A 76 14.43 18.22 13.07
N ASP A 77 13.67 18.51 12.00
CA ASP A 77 12.30 18.04 11.80
C ASP A 77 12.21 16.68 11.08
N ILE A 78 13.34 16.01 10.84
CA ILE A 78 13.40 14.69 10.19
C ILE A 78 13.82 13.63 11.21
N LEU A 79 12.97 12.62 11.37
CA LEU A 79 13.22 11.49 12.25
C LEU A 79 13.86 10.35 11.47
N ILE A 80 14.99 9.85 11.96
CA ILE A 80 15.70 8.71 11.38
C ILE A 80 15.69 7.58 12.40
N VAL A 81 15.20 6.41 12.01
CA VAL A 81 14.98 5.30 12.95
C VAL A 81 15.43 3.96 12.37
N ASN A 82 15.85 3.05 13.25
CA ASN A 82 16.09 1.65 12.90
C ASN A 82 14.76 0.89 12.68
N PRO A 83 14.75 -0.19 11.88
CA PRO A 83 13.57 -1.01 11.64
C PRO A 83 13.12 -1.77 12.90
N ILE A 84 11.81 -1.94 13.05
CA ILE A 84 11.18 -2.68 14.14
C ILE A 84 10.41 -3.88 13.56
N MET A 85 11.16 -4.94 13.18
CA MET A 85 10.61 -6.05 12.38
C MET A 85 9.39 -6.73 12.99
N HIS A 86 9.37 -6.94 14.30
CA HIS A 86 8.23 -7.57 14.98
C HIS A 86 6.93 -6.76 14.82
N ALA A 87 7.02 -5.42 14.81
CA ALA A 87 5.86 -4.54 14.67
C ALA A 87 5.30 -4.58 13.25
N TYR A 88 6.19 -4.65 12.25
CA TYR A 88 5.82 -4.77 10.85
C TYR A 88 5.08 -6.08 10.58
N ILE A 89 5.62 -7.20 11.06
CA ILE A 89 4.99 -8.53 10.90
C ILE A 89 3.62 -8.56 11.58
N LYS A 90 3.52 -8.04 12.81
CA LYS A 90 2.26 -8.00 13.55
C LYS A 90 1.19 -7.17 12.83
N CYS A 91 1.59 -6.03 12.26
CA CYS A 91 0.68 -5.17 11.51
C CYS A 91 0.23 -5.80 10.19
N SER A 92 1.17 -6.40 9.43
CA SER A 92 0.87 -7.12 8.20
C SER A 92 -0.11 -8.26 8.44
N ASN A 93 0.18 -9.13 9.42
CA ASN A 93 -0.71 -10.23 9.79
C ASN A 93 -2.10 -9.76 10.22
N TYR A 94 -2.20 -8.59 10.87
CA TYR A 94 -3.50 -8.01 11.21
C TYR A 94 -4.30 -7.61 9.97
N ILE A 95 -3.65 -6.98 8.99
CA ILE A 95 -4.28 -6.58 7.73
C ILE A 95 -4.63 -7.82 6.88
N THR A 96 -3.77 -8.83 6.84
CA THR A 96 -4.07 -10.11 6.18
C THR A 96 -5.29 -10.79 6.82
N LYS A 97 -5.39 -10.80 8.16
CA LYS A 97 -6.58 -11.32 8.85
C LYS A 97 -7.85 -10.53 8.51
N LEU A 98 -7.74 -9.22 8.33
CA LEU A 98 -8.85 -8.38 7.89
C LEU A 98 -9.29 -8.74 6.46
N ALA A 99 -8.33 -8.90 5.54
CA ALA A 99 -8.58 -9.28 4.16
C ALA A 99 -9.26 -10.65 4.05
N LEU A 100 -8.82 -11.63 4.85
CA LEU A 100 -9.40 -12.98 4.93
C LEU A 100 -10.84 -13.02 5.48
N GLN A 101 -11.40 -11.90 5.95
CA GLN A 101 -12.83 -11.80 6.28
C GLN A 101 -13.71 -11.67 5.03
N TYR A 102 -13.11 -11.37 3.87
CA TYR A 102 -13.81 -11.03 2.63
C TYR A 102 -13.64 -12.04 1.51
N VAL A 103 -12.62 -12.90 1.60
CA VAL A 103 -12.30 -13.92 0.59
C VAL A 103 -11.87 -15.20 1.26
N ALA A 104 -12.05 -16.32 0.57
CA ALA A 104 -11.53 -17.59 1.04
C ALA A 104 -9.98 -17.58 1.04
N PRO A 105 -9.31 -18.38 1.88
CA PRO A 105 -7.85 -18.46 1.89
C PRO A 105 -7.22 -18.77 0.53
N GLU A 106 -7.91 -19.52 -0.32
CA GLU A 106 -7.47 -19.90 -1.67
C GLU A 106 -7.53 -18.73 -2.67
N GLU A 107 -8.38 -17.74 -2.37
CA GLU A 107 -8.58 -16.52 -3.16
C GLU A 107 -7.67 -15.36 -2.69
N PHE A 108 -6.94 -15.57 -1.58
CA PHE A 108 -5.98 -14.62 -1.04
C PHE A 108 -4.55 -15.02 -1.40
N HIS A 109 -3.78 -14.08 -1.96
CA HIS A 109 -2.38 -14.31 -2.31
C HIS A 109 -1.47 -13.24 -1.70
N GLN A 110 -0.69 -13.63 -0.69
CA GLN A 110 0.33 -12.77 -0.09
C GLN A 110 1.51 -12.61 -1.05
N TYR A 111 1.87 -11.38 -1.40
CA TYR A 111 3.01 -11.10 -2.29
C TYR A 111 4.23 -10.59 -1.51
N SER A 112 4.03 -9.70 -0.55
CA SER A 112 5.05 -9.21 0.39
C SER A 112 4.39 -8.83 1.72
N ILE A 113 5.17 -8.35 2.70
CA ILE A 113 4.64 -7.89 3.99
C ILE A 113 3.64 -6.72 3.87
N ASP A 114 3.75 -5.93 2.81
CA ASP A 114 2.97 -4.74 2.54
C ASP A 114 2.08 -4.84 1.30
N GLU A 115 2.06 -6.01 0.66
CA GLU A 115 1.31 -6.22 -0.58
C GLU A 115 0.67 -7.61 -0.66
N PHE A 116 -0.58 -7.63 -1.12
CA PHE A 116 -1.32 -8.86 -1.37
C PHE A 116 -2.32 -8.67 -2.51
N PHE A 117 -2.80 -9.80 -3.02
CA PHE A 117 -3.85 -9.88 -4.01
C PHE A 117 -5.06 -10.61 -3.42
N MET A 118 -6.25 -10.22 -3.86
CA MET A 118 -7.51 -10.86 -3.51
C MET A 118 -8.33 -11.07 -4.78
N ASP A 119 -8.81 -12.30 -4.98
CA ASP A 119 -9.79 -12.61 -6.01
C ASP A 119 -11.20 -12.42 -5.43
N MET A 120 -11.86 -11.33 -5.81
CA MET A 120 -13.22 -11.00 -5.34
C MET A 120 -14.30 -11.54 -6.29
N THR A 121 -13.93 -12.33 -7.31
CA THR A 121 -14.87 -12.72 -8.38
C THR A 121 -16.10 -13.44 -7.83
N ALA A 122 -15.92 -14.35 -6.87
CA ALA A 122 -17.03 -15.09 -6.27
C ALA A 122 -17.71 -14.34 -5.13
N SER A 123 -16.96 -13.59 -4.31
CA SER A 123 -17.45 -13.05 -3.05
C SER A 123 -17.96 -11.60 -3.10
N LEU A 124 -17.69 -10.84 -4.18
CA LEU A 124 -18.02 -9.41 -4.25
C LEU A 124 -19.48 -9.10 -3.91
N HIS A 125 -20.41 -9.87 -4.46
CA HIS A 125 -21.86 -9.69 -4.30
C HIS A 125 -22.34 -9.75 -2.84
N LEU A 126 -21.55 -10.30 -1.92
CA LEU A 126 -21.86 -10.34 -0.49
C LEU A 126 -21.54 -9.02 0.23
N PHE A 127 -20.70 -8.17 -0.38
CA PHE A 127 -20.09 -7.05 0.32
C PHE A 127 -20.29 -5.68 -0.35
N ALA A 128 -20.54 -5.65 -1.66
CA ALA A 128 -20.82 -4.43 -2.44
C ALA A 128 -21.45 -4.77 -3.81
N ASP A 129 -22.10 -3.77 -4.43
CA ASP A 129 -22.68 -3.92 -5.77
C ASP A 129 -21.63 -3.83 -6.88
N ASN A 130 -20.50 -3.18 -6.61
CA ASN A 130 -19.43 -3.00 -7.58
C ASN A 130 -18.02 -3.07 -6.94
N PRO A 131 -16.97 -3.43 -7.72
CA PRO A 131 -15.62 -3.60 -7.20
C PRO A 131 -15.01 -2.32 -6.60
N HIS A 132 -15.43 -1.16 -7.11
CA HIS A 132 -14.88 0.13 -6.71
C HIS A 132 -15.38 0.54 -5.31
N GLU A 133 -16.67 0.35 -5.05
CA GLU A 133 -17.27 0.56 -3.74
C GLU A 133 -16.62 -0.35 -2.70
N PHE A 134 -16.43 -1.64 -3.03
CA PHE A 134 -15.72 -2.56 -2.14
C PHE A 134 -14.28 -2.11 -1.86
N ALA A 135 -13.55 -1.67 -2.89
CA ALA A 135 -12.19 -1.17 -2.71
C ALA A 135 -12.15 0.07 -1.80
N LEU A 136 -13.11 0.99 -1.90
CA LEU A 136 -13.20 2.14 -1.02
C LEU A 136 -13.53 1.74 0.43
N LYS A 137 -14.47 0.80 0.61
CA LYS A 137 -14.81 0.22 1.90
C LYS A 137 -13.59 -0.42 2.57
N LEU A 138 -12.89 -1.31 1.86
CA LEU A 138 -11.69 -1.99 2.36
C LEU A 138 -10.58 -0.99 2.71
N LYS A 139 -10.34 0.00 1.84
CA LYS A 139 -9.34 1.06 2.08
C LYS A 139 -9.66 1.87 3.34
N ASN A 140 -10.92 2.27 3.52
CA ASN A 140 -11.37 3.03 4.69
C ASN A 140 -11.25 2.19 5.97
N GLU A 141 -11.58 0.90 5.89
CA GLU A 141 -11.49 0.00 7.04
C GLU A 141 -10.04 -0.26 7.47
N ILE A 142 -9.14 -0.54 6.52
CA ILE A 142 -7.71 -0.67 6.79
C ILE A 142 -7.21 0.60 7.49
N TYR A 143 -7.58 1.79 6.98
CA TYR A 143 -7.18 3.05 7.58
C TYR A 143 -7.79 3.26 8.97
N ALA A 144 -9.07 2.96 9.17
CA ALA A 144 -9.74 3.12 10.45
C ALA A 144 -9.11 2.24 11.54
N ARG A 145 -8.78 0.98 11.21
CA ARG A 145 -8.24 0.02 12.17
C ARG A 145 -6.73 0.16 12.41
N THR A 146 -5.98 0.58 11.40
CA THR A 146 -4.49 0.57 11.46
C THR A 146 -3.86 1.95 11.34
N ARG A 147 -4.59 2.97 10.88
CA ARG A 147 -4.07 4.30 10.51
C ARG A 147 -3.06 4.27 9.35
N ILE A 148 -2.98 3.16 8.63
CA ILE A 148 -2.12 2.99 7.44
C ILE A 148 -2.97 3.23 6.19
N GLU A 149 -2.46 4.06 5.28
CA GLU A 149 -3.08 4.23 3.97
C GLU A 149 -2.68 3.09 3.03
N CYS A 150 -3.59 2.65 2.18
CA CYS A 150 -3.29 1.73 1.09
C CYS A 150 -3.72 2.29 -0.27
N THR A 151 -3.17 1.72 -1.32
CA THR A 151 -3.61 1.91 -2.72
C THR A 151 -4.08 0.57 -3.24
N ILE A 152 -5.23 0.57 -3.92
CA ILE A 152 -5.85 -0.64 -4.46
C ILE A 152 -5.97 -0.49 -5.97
N GLY A 153 -5.38 -1.41 -6.74
CA GLY A 153 -5.61 -1.54 -8.17
C GLY A 153 -6.58 -2.68 -8.45
N ILE A 154 -7.49 -2.49 -9.40
CA ILE A 154 -8.49 -3.50 -9.81
C ILE A 154 -8.18 -3.90 -11.25
N GLY A 155 -8.24 -5.19 -11.56
CA GLY A 155 -8.06 -5.67 -12.92
C GLY A 155 -8.51 -7.12 -13.12
N PRO A 156 -8.58 -7.57 -14.38
CA PRO A 156 -9.08 -8.91 -14.72
C PRO A 156 -8.10 -10.05 -14.42
N ASN A 157 -6.87 -9.71 -14.01
CA ASN A 157 -5.84 -10.64 -13.59
C ASN A 157 -4.81 -9.94 -12.68
N LEU A 158 -3.86 -10.70 -12.12
CA LEU A 158 -2.84 -10.18 -11.20
C LEU A 158 -1.96 -9.12 -11.85
N LEU A 159 -1.56 -9.29 -13.11
CA LEU A 159 -0.70 -8.34 -13.82
C LEU A 159 -1.41 -6.99 -13.99
N LEU A 160 -2.63 -6.99 -14.52
CA LEU A 160 -3.38 -5.77 -14.81
C LEU A 160 -3.82 -5.06 -13.54
N SER A 161 -4.20 -5.77 -12.49
CA SER A 161 -4.50 -5.15 -11.18
C SER A 161 -3.27 -4.46 -10.58
N LYS A 162 -2.08 -5.09 -10.64
CA LYS A 162 -0.81 -4.50 -10.20
C LYS A 162 -0.39 -3.29 -11.05
N VAL A 163 -0.58 -3.35 -12.37
CA VAL A 163 -0.29 -2.21 -13.26
C VAL A 163 -1.25 -1.05 -12.97
N ALA A 164 -2.54 -1.32 -12.83
CA ALA A 164 -3.53 -0.31 -12.45
C ALA A 164 -3.15 0.37 -11.12
N MET A 165 -2.78 -0.42 -10.11
CA MET A 165 -2.25 0.07 -8.82
C MET A 165 -1.04 0.99 -9.00
N ARG A 166 -0.14 0.68 -9.93
CA ARG A 166 1.05 1.52 -10.17
C ARG A 166 0.72 2.83 -10.85
N LEU A 167 -0.20 2.84 -11.83
CA LEU A 167 -0.65 4.07 -12.50
C LEU A 167 -1.26 5.06 -11.49
N LEU A 168 -2.02 4.54 -10.54
CA LEU A 168 -2.59 5.30 -9.42
C LEU A 168 -1.56 6.00 -8.56
N LYS A 169 -0.42 5.35 -8.32
CA LYS A 169 0.65 5.91 -7.48
C LYS A 169 1.43 7.02 -8.18
N ILE A 170 1.45 7.05 -9.51
CA ILE A 170 2.21 8.01 -10.33
C ILE A 170 1.37 9.25 -10.66
N ASN A 171 0.04 9.12 -10.66
CA ASN A 171 -0.94 10.20 -10.83
C ASN A 171 -0.79 10.98 -12.16
N LEU A 172 -1.20 10.35 -13.26
CA LEU A 172 -1.81 11.08 -14.38
C LEU A 172 -3.32 11.03 -14.16
N TYR A 173 -3.96 12.20 -14.16
CA TYR A 173 -5.37 12.38 -14.50
C TYR A 173 -5.65 11.58 -15.80
N ILE A 174 -6.11 10.34 -15.71
CA ILE A 174 -6.67 9.62 -16.85
C ILE A 174 -8.18 9.75 -16.73
N ASN A 175 -8.74 10.53 -17.66
CA ASN A 175 -10.15 10.69 -17.92
C ASN A 175 -10.94 9.36 -17.78
N LYS A 176 -11.80 9.32 -16.77
CA LYS A 176 -13.15 8.72 -16.73
C LYS A 176 -13.40 7.24 -17.10
N LYS A 177 -12.44 6.35 -17.35
CA LYS A 177 -12.79 4.92 -17.60
C LYS A 177 -11.97 3.82 -16.90
N CYS A 178 -10.88 4.15 -16.23
CA CYS A 178 -10.24 3.30 -15.23
C CYS A 178 -9.71 4.24 -14.15
N ILE A 179 -9.40 3.74 -12.94
CA ILE A 179 -8.55 4.40 -11.91
C ILE A 179 -9.32 5.21 -10.82
N VAL A 180 -9.74 4.48 -9.76
CA VAL A 180 -9.86 4.80 -8.31
C VAL A 180 -10.35 6.17 -7.84
N ALA A 181 -11.31 6.11 -6.91
CA ALA A 181 -11.67 7.20 -6.04
C ALA A 181 -10.63 7.39 -4.93
N THR A 182 -9.87 8.47 -5.02
CA THR A 182 -9.60 9.27 -3.83
C THR A 182 -10.82 10.16 -3.59
N SER A 183 -11.36 10.12 -2.37
CA SER A 183 -12.32 11.11 -1.90
C SER A 183 -11.79 12.52 -2.17
N ASN A 184 -12.64 13.39 -2.71
CA ASN A 184 -12.85 14.77 -2.26
C ASN A 184 -13.91 15.43 -3.14
N ASN A 185 -14.99 15.89 -2.49
CA ASN A 185 -16.01 16.89 -2.85
C ASN A 185 -16.38 17.07 -4.33
#